data_AF-A0A7K4HD82-F1
#
_entry.id   AF-A0A7K4HD82-F1
#
_cell.length_a   1.000
_cell.length_b   1.000
_cell.length_c   1.000
_cell.angle_alpha   90.00
_cell.angle_beta   90.00
_cell.angle_gamma   90.00
#
_symmetry.space_group_name_H-M   'P 1'
#
loop_
_entity.id
_entity.type
_entity.pdbx_description
1 polymer ?
#
loop_
_entity_poly.entity_id
_entity_poly.type
_entity_poly.pdbx_seq_one_letter_code
_entity_poly.pdbx_strand_id
1 'polypeptide(L)'
;MNHEIGLEEIEKKAWRTTFDDGIFDIYFGILIASFAPSISLTEILPFPLNVLLGPIMLGFGLAFFILSKKYLIKPRIGAVKFGRKRKIKKLRTMVVLSVSVVLLLILFLFNLSNNEGNFNLPYLLEGLLFLTVPLCFVAYFLQFTRLYVYAVILGSGFFLADISSLIIPIPFNFLFSYLSLGGIIMLVGITYLIRFMKKYPLPEEAKNNG
;
A
#
# COMPACT_ATOMS: atom_id res chain seq x y z
N MET A 1 20.17 29.63 25.14
CA MET A 1 18.88 28.90 25.11
C MET A 1 19.08 27.59 24.37
N ASN A 2 19.38 26.52 25.09
CA ASN A 2 19.44 25.17 24.52
C ASN A 2 18.01 24.68 24.34
N HIS A 3 17.55 24.55 23.10
CA HIS A 3 16.32 23.83 22.81
C HIS A 3 16.57 22.35 23.07
N GLU A 4 16.29 21.90 24.30
CA GLU A 4 16.07 20.48 24.56
C GLU A 4 14.88 20.04 23.73
N ILE A 5 15.15 19.50 22.55
CA ILE A 5 14.13 18.84 21.74
C ILE A 5 13.61 17.70 22.62
N GLY A 6 12.37 17.83 23.10
CA GLY A 6 11.76 16.84 23.98
C GLY A 6 11.80 15.45 23.33
N LEU A 7 12.09 14.42 24.13
CA LEU A 7 12.19 13.02 23.71
C LEU A 7 11.03 12.56 22.80
N GLU A 8 9.83 13.07 23.04
CA GLU A 8 8.63 12.79 22.25
C GLU A 8 8.71 13.32 20.80
N GLU A 9 9.29 14.49 20.58
CA GLU A 9 9.47 15.06 19.24
C GLU A 9 10.58 14.32 18.46
N ILE A 10 11.63 13.87 19.15
CA ILE A 10 12.66 13.00 18.54
C ILE A 10 12.05 11.66 18.09
N GLU A 11 11.25 11.01 18.96
CA GLU A 11 10.58 9.75 18.62
C GLU A 11 9.58 9.93 17.46
N LYS A 12 8.83 11.03 17.45
CA LYS A 12 7.88 11.36 16.38
C LYS A 12 8.60 11.59 15.04
N LYS A 13 9.75 12.26 15.05
CA LYS A 13 10.59 12.44 13.86
C LYS A 13 11.11 11.10 13.35
N ALA A 14 11.65 10.26 14.24
CA ALA A 14 12.13 8.92 13.88
C ALA A 14 11.02 8.01 13.31
N TRP A 15 9.81 8.10 13.87
CA TRP A 15 8.65 7.38 13.36
C TRP A 15 8.30 7.80 11.93
N ARG A 16 8.29 9.10 11.64
CA ARG A 16 8.01 9.61 10.28
C ARG A 16 9.07 9.20 9.27
N THR A 17 10.35 9.27 9.65
CA THR A 17 11.46 8.82 8.79
C THR A 17 11.32 7.36 8.36
N THR A 18 10.64 6.51 9.14
CA THR A 18 10.38 5.11 8.80
C THR A 18 9.52 4.95 7.54
N PHE A 19 8.71 5.95 7.21
CA PHE A 19 7.87 5.94 6.02
C PHE A 19 8.47 6.77 4.88
N ASP A 20 9.51 7.58 5.10
CA ASP A 20 10.06 8.49 4.09
C ASP A 20 11.03 7.84 3.09
N ASP A 21 11.29 6.54 3.22
CA ASP A 21 12.26 5.81 2.39
C ASP A 21 11.73 5.31 1.04
N GLY A 22 10.47 5.52 0.72
CA GLY A 22 9.88 5.09 -0.56
C GLY A 22 9.56 3.60 -0.67
N ILE A 23 9.99 2.75 0.28
CA ILE A 23 9.77 1.30 0.19
C ILE A 23 8.29 0.95 0.38
N PHE A 24 7.59 1.66 1.27
CA PHE A 24 6.14 1.52 1.40
C PHE A 24 5.42 1.91 0.12
N ASP A 25 5.84 3.00 -0.50
CA ASP A 25 5.23 3.51 -1.73
C ASP A 25 5.37 2.45 -2.86
N ILE A 26 6.57 1.88 -3.05
CA ILE A 26 6.80 0.79 -4.02
C ILE A 26 5.92 -0.43 -3.70
N TYR A 27 5.86 -0.83 -2.43
CA TYR A 27 5.03 -1.96 -2.01
C TYR A 27 3.55 -1.74 -2.30
N PHE A 28 3.02 -0.54 -2.02
CA PHE A 28 1.63 -0.18 -2.35
C PHE A 28 1.39 -0.18 -3.86
N GLY A 29 2.36 0.27 -4.67
CA GLY A 29 2.28 0.19 -6.13
C GLY A 29 2.16 -1.25 -6.62
N ILE A 30 2.98 -2.17 -6.09
CA ILE A 30 2.92 -3.60 -6.42
C ILE A 30 1.60 -4.22 -5.94
N LEU A 31 1.15 -3.88 -4.74
CA LEU A 31 -0.13 -4.34 -4.19
C LEU A 31 -1.29 -3.96 -5.11
N ILE A 32 -1.35 -2.71 -5.58
CA ILE A 32 -2.39 -2.25 -6.51
C ILE A 32 -2.29 -2.97 -7.85
N ALA A 33 -1.08 -3.05 -8.42
CA ALA A 33 -0.85 -3.73 -9.68
C ALA A 33 -1.21 -5.24 -9.62
N SER A 34 -1.10 -5.88 -8.44
CA SER A 34 -1.39 -7.30 -8.27
C SER A 34 -2.87 -7.68 -8.46
N PHE A 35 -3.79 -6.73 -8.34
CA PHE A 35 -5.21 -6.96 -8.62
C PHE A 35 -5.49 -7.10 -10.12
N ALA A 36 -4.67 -6.45 -10.95
CA ALA A 36 -4.94 -6.29 -12.38
C ALA A 36 -4.99 -7.63 -13.14
N PRO A 37 -4.03 -8.56 -12.96
CA PRO A 37 -4.03 -9.83 -13.69
C PRO A 37 -5.15 -10.78 -13.25
N SER A 38 -5.47 -10.82 -11.96
CA SER A 38 -6.50 -11.72 -11.43
C SER A 38 -7.91 -11.38 -11.91
N ILE A 39 -8.15 -10.13 -12.31
CA ILE A 39 -9.41 -9.69 -12.91
C ILE A 39 -9.36 -9.84 -14.44
N SER A 40 -8.21 -9.55 -15.05
CA SER A 40 -8.14 -9.31 -16.49
C SER A 40 -7.66 -10.50 -17.33
N LEU A 41 -6.96 -11.45 -16.73
CA LEU A 41 -6.34 -12.57 -17.45
C LEU A 41 -7.03 -13.91 -17.19
N THR A 42 -8.24 -13.90 -16.63
CA THR A 42 -9.02 -15.10 -16.28
C THR A 42 -9.30 -16.00 -17.47
N GLU A 43 -9.59 -15.41 -18.63
CA GLU A 43 -9.89 -16.12 -19.88
C GLU A 43 -8.63 -16.48 -20.69
N ILE A 44 -7.50 -15.83 -20.42
CA ILE A 44 -6.25 -15.99 -21.18
C ILE A 44 -5.33 -17.02 -20.51
N LEU A 45 -5.24 -16.98 -19.18
CA LEU A 45 -4.37 -17.86 -18.41
C LEU A 45 -5.17 -19.07 -17.89
N PRO A 46 -4.63 -20.30 -18.00
CA PRO A 46 -5.28 -21.48 -17.45
C PRO A 46 -5.28 -21.44 -15.93
N PHE A 47 -6.28 -22.07 -15.32
CA PHE A 47 -6.25 -22.36 -13.88
C PHE A 47 -5.06 -23.30 -13.56
N PRO A 48 -4.27 -23.04 -12.50
CA PRO A 48 -4.46 -22.03 -11.45
C PRO A 48 -3.71 -20.71 -11.68
N LEU A 49 -3.01 -20.52 -12.80
CA LEU A 49 -2.16 -19.35 -13.05
C LEU A 49 -2.95 -18.03 -13.06
N ASN A 50 -4.17 -18.02 -13.61
CA ASN A 50 -5.04 -16.83 -13.59
C ASN A 50 -5.36 -16.32 -12.17
N VAL A 51 -5.54 -17.22 -11.21
CA VAL A 51 -5.82 -16.86 -9.81
C VAL A 51 -4.54 -16.59 -9.04
N LEU A 52 -3.49 -17.37 -9.28
CA LEU A 52 -2.24 -17.30 -8.50
C LEU A 52 -1.33 -16.13 -8.88
N LEU A 53 -1.46 -15.55 -10.07
CA LEU A 53 -0.55 -14.51 -10.54
C LEU A 53 -0.57 -13.26 -9.63
N GLY A 54 -1.75 -12.79 -9.22
CA GLY A 54 -1.88 -11.68 -8.27
C GLY A 54 -1.20 -11.96 -6.92
N PRO A 55 -1.56 -13.07 -6.22
CA PRO A 55 -0.86 -13.50 -5.00
C PRO A 55 0.65 -13.67 -5.15
N ILE A 56 1.14 -14.19 -6.29
CA ILE A 56 2.57 -14.31 -6.58
C ILE A 56 3.22 -12.93 -6.64
N MET A 57 2.63 -11.98 -7.38
CA MET A 57 3.11 -10.58 -7.44
C MET A 57 3.13 -9.94 -6.05
N LEU A 58 2.08 -10.14 -5.25
CA LEU A 58 2.02 -9.65 -3.88
C LEU A 58 3.12 -10.28 -3.01
N GLY A 59 3.37 -11.58 -3.17
CA GLY A 59 4.46 -12.30 -2.51
C GLY A 59 5.83 -11.72 -2.84
N PHE A 60 6.09 -11.43 -4.11
CA PHE A 60 7.30 -10.72 -4.55
C PHE A 60 7.37 -9.30 -3.96
N GLY A 61 6.26 -8.57 -3.92
CA GLY A 61 6.19 -7.25 -3.29
C GLY A 61 6.52 -7.29 -1.81
N LEU A 62 5.99 -8.28 -1.07
CA LEU A 62 6.29 -8.50 0.34
C LEU A 62 7.77 -8.88 0.56
N ALA A 63 8.31 -9.78 -0.26
CA ALA A 63 9.71 -10.14 -0.21
C ALA A 63 10.60 -8.91 -0.47
N PHE A 64 10.31 -8.14 -1.51
CA PHE A 64 11.00 -6.88 -1.80
C PHE A 64 10.93 -5.90 -0.63
N PHE A 65 9.75 -5.73 -0.03
CA PHE A 65 9.56 -4.86 1.14
C PHE A 65 10.47 -5.27 2.31
N ILE A 66 10.44 -6.56 2.67
CA ILE A 66 11.22 -7.10 3.80
C ILE A 66 12.72 -6.99 3.53
N LEU A 67 13.16 -7.42 2.34
CA LEU A 67 14.57 -7.42 1.94
C LEU A 67 15.11 -5.99 1.86
N SER A 68 14.37 -5.07 1.25
CA SER A 68 14.78 -3.68 1.14
C SER A 68 14.89 -3.01 2.51
N LYS A 69 13.94 -3.25 3.42
CA LYS A 69 14.05 -2.71 4.79
C LYS A 69 15.23 -3.29 5.54
N LYS A 70 15.51 -4.58 5.38
CA LYS A 70 16.61 -5.28 6.06
C LYS A 70 17.99 -4.89 5.54
N TYR A 71 18.17 -4.84 4.22
CA TYR A 71 19.48 -4.69 3.57
C TYR A 71 19.75 -3.27 3.05
N LEU A 72 18.73 -2.50 2.69
CA LEU A 72 18.92 -1.11 2.25
C LEU A 72 18.73 -0.13 3.40
N ILE A 73 17.62 -0.22 4.13
CA ILE A 73 17.28 0.84 5.08
C ILE A 73 18.01 0.68 6.41
N LYS A 74 17.96 -0.51 7.02
CA LYS A 74 18.55 -0.77 8.35
C LYS A 74 20.03 -0.40 8.46
N PRO A 75 20.92 -0.67 7.48
CA PRO A 75 22.33 -0.28 7.58
C PRO A 75 22.58 1.24 7.51
N ARG A 76 21.63 2.02 6.98
CA ARG A 76 21.78 3.47 6.77
C ARG A 76 21.33 4.29 7.98
N ILE A 77 20.25 3.88 8.64
CA ILE A 77 19.64 4.65 9.74
C ILE A 77 19.66 3.92 11.09
N GLY A 78 20.15 2.68 11.13
CA GLY A 78 20.13 1.84 12.32
C GLY A 78 18.72 1.33 12.68
N ALA A 79 18.59 0.72 13.86
CA ALA A 79 17.33 0.23 14.38
C ALA A 79 16.82 1.12 15.52
N VAL A 80 15.63 1.70 15.36
CA VAL A 80 14.98 2.50 16.41
C VAL A 80 14.05 1.62 17.23
N LYS A 81 14.19 1.65 18.56
CA LYS A 81 13.24 1.02 19.49
C LYS A 81 12.14 2.03 19.85
N PHE A 82 10.92 1.81 19.36
CA PHE A 82 9.77 2.67 19.66
C PHE A 82 9.18 2.39 21.06
N GLY A 83 8.72 3.45 21.73
CA GLY A 83 8.10 3.42 23.04
C GLY A 83 6.70 2.81 23.06
N ARG A 84 6.18 2.58 24.26
CA ARG A 84 4.88 1.90 24.50
C ARG A 84 3.71 2.61 23.82
N LYS A 85 3.69 3.96 23.80
CA LYS A 85 2.64 4.77 23.13
C LYS A 85 2.51 4.45 21.63
N ARG A 86 3.62 4.26 20.92
CA ARG A 86 3.63 3.95 19.48
C ARG A 86 3.25 2.51 19.18
N LYS A 87 3.64 1.56 20.05
CA LYS A 87 3.16 0.17 19.97
C LYS A 87 1.63 0.09 20.11
N ILE A 88 1.05 0.86 21.02
CA ILE A 88 -0.41 0.94 21.18
C ILE A 88 -1.07 1.56 19.95
N LYS A 89 -0.50 2.62 19.36
CA LYS A 89 -1.00 3.18 18.09
C LYS A 89 -0.98 2.15 16.96
N LYS A 90 0.12 1.40 16.81
CA LYS A 90 0.22 0.30 15.83
C LYS A 90 -0.85 -0.77 16.08
N LEU A 91 -1.10 -1.14 17.33
CA LEU A 91 -2.15 -2.10 17.69
C LEU A 91 -3.54 -1.56 17.33
N ARG A 92 -3.84 -0.28 17.63
CA ARG A 92 -5.10 0.36 17.23
C ARG A 92 -5.27 0.37 15.71
N THR A 93 -4.21 0.69 14.95
CA THR A 93 -4.23 0.59 13.48
C THR A 93 -4.57 -0.83 13.03
N MET A 94 -3.94 -1.85 13.64
CA MET A 94 -4.19 -3.24 13.32
C MET A 94 -5.65 -3.63 13.60
N VAL A 95 -6.21 -3.23 14.75
CA VAL A 95 -7.62 -3.47 15.09
C VAL A 95 -8.55 -2.82 14.08
N VAL A 96 -8.31 -1.55 13.72
CA VAL A 96 -9.14 -0.84 12.73
C VAL A 96 -9.07 -1.51 11.35
N LEU A 97 -7.88 -1.94 10.93
CA LEU A 97 -7.71 -2.73 9.71
C LEU A 97 -8.46 -4.05 9.78
N SER A 98 -8.31 -4.80 10.87
CA SER A 98 -9.01 -6.08 11.07
C SER A 98 -10.52 -5.91 11.03
N VAL A 99 -11.06 -4.89 11.70
CA VAL A 99 -12.50 -4.57 11.65
C VAL A 99 -12.92 -4.20 10.23
N SER A 100 -12.13 -3.38 9.52
CA SER A 100 -12.42 -2.99 8.15
C SER A 100 -12.43 -4.21 7.21
N VAL A 101 -11.44 -5.10 7.32
CA VAL A 101 -11.37 -6.34 6.55
C VAL A 101 -12.55 -7.27 6.85
N VAL A 102 -12.93 -7.42 8.12
CA VAL A 102 -14.10 -8.23 8.51
C VAL A 102 -15.38 -7.63 7.95
N LEU A 103 -15.56 -6.31 8.01
CA LEU A 103 -16.71 -5.63 7.42
C LEU A 103 -16.79 -5.85 5.90
N LEU A 104 -15.65 -5.73 5.20
CA LEU A 104 -15.55 -6.00 3.77
C LEU A 104 -15.91 -7.44 3.44
N LEU A 105 -15.42 -8.39 4.23
CA LEU A 105 -15.70 -9.81 4.04
C LEU A 105 -17.18 -10.12 4.26
N ILE A 106 -17.82 -9.52 5.27
CA ILE A 106 -19.27 -9.66 5.51
C ILE A 106 -20.06 -9.13 4.32
N LEU A 107 -19.72 -7.95 3.81
CA LEU A 107 -20.42 -7.35 2.67
C LEU A 107 -20.21 -8.12 1.37
N PHE A 108 -19.01 -8.65 1.15
CA PHE A 108 -18.69 -9.53 0.02
C PHE A 108 -19.53 -10.82 0.09
N LEU A 109 -19.59 -11.47 1.26
CA LEU A 109 -20.42 -12.65 1.47
C LEU A 109 -21.92 -12.37 1.32
N PHE A 110 -22.37 -11.19 1.76
CA PHE A 110 -23.77 -10.75 1.61
C PHE A 110 -24.14 -10.50 0.13
N ASN A 111 -23.23 -9.94 -0.67
CA ASN A 111 -23.37 -9.83 -2.12
C ASN A 111 -23.44 -11.22 -2.78
N LEU A 112 -22.57 -12.15 -2.38
CA LEU A 112 -22.57 -13.53 -2.88
C LEU A 112 -23.87 -14.30 -2.56
N SER A 113 -24.48 -14.05 -1.40
CA SER A 113 -25.67 -14.77 -0.93
C SER A 113 -26.97 -14.25 -1.55
N ASN A 114 -27.01 -13.01 -2.02
CA ASN A 114 -28.22 -12.42 -2.59
C ASN A 114 -28.15 -12.44 -4.11
N ASN A 115 -28.87 -13.37 -4.76
CA ASN A 115 -29.03 -13.38 -6.23
C ASN A 115 -29.66 -12.09 -6.80
N GLU A 116 -30.30 -11.27 -5.96
CA GLU A 116 -30.89 -9.97 -6.31
C GLU A 116 -30.21 -8.78 -5.61
N GLY A 117 -29.23 -9.04 -4.74
CA GLY A 117 -28.64 -8.05 -3.84
C GLY A 117 -27.46 -7.32 -4.46
N ASN A 118 -27.60 -6.87 -5.70
CA ASN A 118 -26.75 -5.79 -6.19
C ASN A 118 -27.13 -4.55 -5.39
N PHE A 119 -26.32 -4.22 -4.38
CA PHE A 119 -26.26 -2.82 -3.97
C PHE A 119 -25.85 -2.05 -5.22
N ASN A 120 -26.82 -1.39 -5.85
CA ASN A 120 -26.63 -0.61 -7.08
C ASN A 120 -25.92 0.70 -6.73
N LEU A 121 -24.83 0.58 -5.97
CA LEU A 121 -23.93 1.66 -5.64
C LEU A 121 -23.06 1.89 -6.88
N PRO A 122 -22.94 3.14 -7.35
CA PRO A 122 -21.95 3.48 -8.35
C PRO A 122 -20.58 2.93 -7.95
N TYR A 123 -19.84 2.32 -8.88
CA TYR A 123 -18.51 1.76 -8.63
C TYR A 123 -17.54 2.73 -7.93
N LEU A 124 -17.71 4.04 -8.16
CA LEU A 124 -16.99 5.10 -7.46
C LEU A 124 -17.29 5.12 -5.94
N LEU A 125 -18.56 5.00 -5.55
CA LEU A 125 -18.96 4.98 -4.14
C LEU A 125 -18.48 3.72 -3.43
N GLU A 126 -18.48 2.58 -4.13
CA GLU A 126 -17.94 1.32 -3.63
C GLU A 126 -16.44 1.47 -3.32
N GLY A 127 -15.64 1.90 -4.29
CA GLY A 127 -14.20 2.09 -4.09
C GLY A 127 -13.86 3.12 -3.00
N LEU A 128 -14.60 4.24 -2.93
CA LEU A 128 -14.36 5.27 -1.91
C LEU A 128 -14.72 4.79 -0.50
N LEU A 129 -15.87 4.16 -0.31
CA LEU A 129 -16.30 3.72 1.02
C LEU A 129 -15.49 2.54 1.53
N PHE A 130 -15.20 1.57 0.66
CA PHE A 130 -14.63 0.30 1.07
C PHE A 130 -13.11 0.26 1.08
N LEU A 131 -12.47 1.09 0.26
CA LEU A 131 -11.01 1.11 0.17
C LEU A 131 -10.43 2.41 0.70
N THR A 132 -10.96 3.56 0.26
CA THR A 132 -10.39 4.86 0.66
C THR A 132 -10.60 5.14 2.15
N VAL A 133 -11.81 4.97 2.69
CA VAL A 133 -12.10 5.29 4.10
C VAL A 133 -11.23 4.48 5.08
N PRO A 134 -11.15 3.13 4.99
CA PRO A 134 -10.26 2.34 5.85
C PRO A 134 -8.80 2.75 5.74
N LEU A 135 -8.30 2.98 4.52
CA LEU A 135 -6.91 3.38 4.32
C LEU A 135 -6.62 4.79 4.86
N CYS A 136 -7.59 5.71 4.81
CA CYS A 136 -7.49 7.02 5.45
C CYS A 136 -7.39 6.89 6.98
N PHE A 137 -8.15 6.00 7.60
CA PHE A 137 -7.99 5.71 9.03
C PHE A 137 -6.61 5.14 9.34
N VAL A 138 -6.11 4.23 8.50
CA VAL A 138 -4.74 3.69 8.63
C VAL A 138 -3.71 4.81 8.52
N ALA A 139 -3.84 5.69 7.53
CA ALA A 139 -2.97 6.85 7.34
C ALA A 139 -2.97 7.78 8.56
N TYR A 140 -4.13 8.02 9.16
CA TYR A 140 -4.28 8.81 10.37
C TYR A 140 -3.51 8.23 11.56
N PHE A 141 -3.72 6.94 11.85
CA PHE A 141 -3.06 6.31 13.00
C PHE A 141 -1.55 6.12 12.79
N LEU A 142 -1.13 5.83 11.56
CA LEU A 142 0.29 5.71 11.20
C LEU A 142 0.98 7.06 11.05
N GLN A 143 0.25 8.17 11.00
CA GLN A 143 0.78 9.51 10.69
C GLN A 143 1.54 9.51 9.35
N PHE A 144 1.05 8.74 8.38
CA PHE A 144 1.66 8.57 7.07
C PHE A 144 0.86 9.35 6.03
N THR A 145 1.23 10.61 5.82
CA THR A 145 0.45 11.55 5.00
C THR A 145 0.26 11.10 3.55
N ARG A 146 1.25 10.44 2.93
CA ARG A 146 1.14 9.99 1.54
C ARG A 146 0.12 8.87 1.36
N LEU A 147 -0.14 8.09 2.41
CA LEU A 147 -1.14 7.02 2.35
C LEU A 147 -2.56 7.54 2.13
N TYR A 148 -2.89 8.76 2.53
CA TYR A 148 -4.18 9.38 2.17
C TYR A 148 -4.33 9.52 0.65
N VAL A 149 -3.26 9.93 -0.04
CA VAL A 149 -3.26 10.06 -1.50
C VAL A 149 -3.43 8.69 -2.15
N TYR A 150 -2.72 7.69 -1.66
CA TYR A 150 -2.84 6.31 -2.17
C TYR A 150 -4.21 5.70 -1.89
N ALA A 151 -4.84 6.03 -0.76
CA ALA A 151 -6.20 5.61 -0.43
C ALA A 151 -7.20 6.11 -1.48
N VAL A 152 -7.08 7.38 -1.89
CA VAL A 152 -7.94 7.98 -2.92
C VAL A 152 -7.66 7.38 -4.29
N ILE A 153 -6.38 7.26 -4.67
CA ILE A 153 -5.98 6.63 -5.94
C ILE A 153 -6.55 5.21 -6.04
N LEU A 154 -6.39 4.41 -4.98
CA LEU A 154 -6.83 3.03 -4.95
C LEU A 154 -8.37 2.92 -5.01
N GLY A 155 -9.10 3.77 -4.26
CA GLY A 155 -10.57 3.82 -4.33
C GLY A 155 -11.09 4.31 -5.68
N SER A 156 -10.34 5.17 -6.39
CA SER A 156 -10.69 5.60 -7.74
C SER A 156 -10.42 4.55 -8.83
N GLY A 157 -9.77 3.43 -8.48
CA GLY A 157 -9.39 2.38 -9.44
C GLY A 157 -10.56 1.79 -10.22
N PHE A 158 -11.67 1.50 -9.54
CA PHE A 158 -12.89 0.98 -10.19
C PHE A 158 -13.53 2.02 -11.12
N PHE A 159 -13.59 3.27 -10.70
CA PHE A 159 -14.09 4.36 -11.54
C PHE A 159 -13.23 4.58 -12.79
N LEU A 160 -11.90 4.49 -12.65
CA LEU A 160 -10.98 4.56 -13.79
C LEU A 160 -11.12 3.34 -14.72
N ALA A 161 -11.37 2.15 -14.18
CA ALA A 161 -11.67 0.95 -14.98
C ALA A 161 -12.98 1.12 -15.77
N ASP A 162 -14.00 1.72 -15.16
CA ASP A 162 -15.28 2.01 -15.80
C ASP A 162 -15.13 3.05 -16.93
N ILE A 163 -14.46 4.18 -16.69
CA ILE A 163 -14.17 5.17 -17.74
C ILE A 163 -13.33 4.59 -18.86
N SER A 164 -12.28 3.83 -18.53
CA SER A 164 -11.40 3.25 -19.55
C SER A 164 -12.11 2.19 -20.41
N SER A 165 -13.23 1.62 -19.95
CA SER A 165 -14.05 0.71 -20.74
C SER A 165 -14.64 1.34 -22.02
N LEU A 166 -14.73 2.67 -22.06
CA LEU A 166 -15.17 3.42 -23.25
C LEU A 166 -14.21 3.30 -24.44
N ILE A 167 -12.95 2.93 -24.17
CA ILE A 167 -11.86 2.89 -25.17
C ILE A 167 -11.19 1.52 -25.19
N ILE A 168 -11.05 0.87 -24.04
CA ILE A 168 -10.36 -0.40 -23.85
C ILE A 168 -11.40 -1.48 -23.54
N PRO A 169 -11.45 -2.59 -24.31
CA PRO A 169 -12.43 -3.64 -24.08
C PRO A 169 -12.23 -4.34 -22.74
N ILE A 170 -13.34 -4.79 -22.15
CA ILE A 170 -13.33 -5.66 -20.98
C ILE A 170 -12.72 -7.02 -21.38
N PRO A 171 -11.79 -7.59 -20.58
CA PRO A 171 -11.42 -7.17 -19.23
C PRO A 171 -10.09 -6.37 -19.16
N PHE A 172 -9.51 -5.97 -20.31
CA PHE A 172 -8.23 -5.26 -20.36
C PHE A 172 -8.28 -3.83 -19.78
N ASN A 173 -9.47 -3.23 -19.65
CA ASN A 173 -9.67 -1.95 -18.97
C ASN A 173 -9.22 -1.98 -17.50
N PHE A 174 -9.47 -3.09 -16.79
CA PHE A 174 -8.98 -3.31 -15.42
C PHE A 174 -7.46 -3.44 -15.39
N LEU A 175 -6.89 -4.17 -16.35
CA LEU A 175 -5.44 -4.32 -16.48
C LEU A 175 -4.77 -2.95 -16.61
N PHE A 176 -5.26 -2.14 -17.56
CA PHE A 176 -4.76 -0.79 -17.81
C PHE A 176 -4.89 0.12 -16.58
N SER A 177 -6.05 0.13 -15.93
CA SER A 177 -6.33 1.02 -14.82
C SER A 177 -5.49 0.70 -13.59
N TYR A 178 -5.46 -0.56 -13.14
CA TYR A 178 -4.72 -0.92 -11.92
C TYR A 178 -3.21 -0.93 -12.14
N LEU A 179 -2.74 -1.30 -13.34
CA LEU A 179 -1.31 -1.28 -13.66
C LEU A 179 -0.78 0.16 -13.79
N SER A 180 -1.56 1.07 -14.39
CA SER A 180 -1.17 2.49 -14.48
C SER A 180 -1.14 3.17 -13.10
N LEU A 181 -2.17 2.97 -12.27
CA LEU A 181 -2.19 3.50 -10.91
C LEU A 181 -1.05 2.94 -10.04
N GLY A 182 -0.85 1.62 -10.07
CA GLY A 182 0.23 0.96 -9.36
C GLY A 182 1.60 1.43 -9.85
N GLY A 183 1.76 1.60 -11.16
CA GLY A 183 2.97 2.10 -11.80
C GLY A 183 3.31 3.53 -11.35
N ILE A 184 2.33 4.44 -11.34
CA ILE A 184 2.53 5.83 -10.87
C ILE A 184 3.01 5.84 -9.41
N ILE A 185 2.36 5.09 -8.53
CA ILE A 185 2.72 5.01 -7.12
C ILE A 185 4.12 4.41 -6.95
N MET A 186 4.45 3.38 -7.73
CA MET A 186 5.78 2.77 -7.72
C MET A 186 6.86 3.75 -8.18
N LEU A 187 6.63 4.53 -9.24
CA LEU A 187 7.57 5.56 -9.71
C LEU A 187 7.81 6.65 -8.66
N VAL A 188 6.76 7.07 -7.95
CA VAL A 188 6.88 7.98 -6.81
C VAL A 188 7.77 7.34 -5.73
N GLY A 189 7.51 6.08 -5.37
CA GLY A 189 8.29 5.36 -4.38
C GLY A 189 9.77 5.19 -4.74
N ILE A 190 10.07 4.86 -6.00
CA ILE A 190 11.45 4.80 -6.51
C ILE A 190 12.13 6.16 -6.36
N THR A 191 11.43 7.25 -6.69
CA THR A 191 11.96 8.61 -6.55
C THR A 191 12.32 8.93 -5.10
N TYR A 192 11.45 8.59 -4.14
CA TYR A 192 11.71 8.75 -2.71
C TYR A 192 12.85 7.86 -2.22
N LEU A 193 12.94 6.62 -2.69
CA LEU A 193 14.02 5.70 -2.35
C LEU A 193 15.38 6.23 -2.81
N ILE A 194 15.48 6.72 -4.05
CA ILE A 194 16.72 7.33 -4.57
C ILE A 194 17.10 8.56 -3.74
N ARG A 195 16.14 9.44 -3.45
CA ARG A 195 16.38 10.62 -2.60
C ARG A 195 16.82 10.23 -1.20
N PHE A 196 16.20 9.20 -0.62
CA PHE A 196 16.55 8.67 0.70
C PHE A 196 17.97 8.13 0.73
N MET A 197 18.37 7.32 -0.25
CA MET A 197 19.73 6.78 -0.35
C MET A 197 20.79 7.88 -0.55
N LYS A 198 20.46 8.95 -1.29
CA LYS A 198 21.34 10.12 -1.44
C LYS A 198 21.48 10.92 -0.15
N LYS A 199 20.40 11.03 0.63
CA LYS A 199 20.37 11.76 1.89
C LYS A 199 21.05 11.00 3.03
N TYR A 200 20.97 9.67 3.02
CA TYR A 200 21.54 8.78 4.04
C TYR A 200 22.53 7.80 3.38
N PRO A 201 23.76 8.24 3.08
CA PRO A 201 24.80 7.36 2.55
C PRO A 201 25.17 6.28 3.58
N LEU A 202 25.68 5.15 3.09
CA LEU A 202 26.17 4.07 3.95
C LEU A 202 27.39 4.55 4.76
N PRO A 203 27.41 4.35 6.10
CA PRO A 203 28.58 4.60 6.93
C PRO A 203 29.80 3.81 6.42
N GLU A 204 31.00 4.37 6.53
CA GLU A 204 32.23 3.68 6.08
C GLU A 204 32.47 2.35 6.80
N GLU A 205 32.11 2.28 8.09
CA GLU A 205 32.15 1.03 8.88
C GLU A 205 31.24 -0.07 8.30
N ALA A 206 30.13 0.29 7.64
CA ALA A 206 29.25 -0.65 6.98
C ALA A 206 29.76 -1.06 5.58
N LYS A 207 30.64 -0.27 4.96
CA LYS A 207 31.27 -0.60 3.67
C LYS A 207 32.40 -1.61 3.81
N ASN A 208 33.09 -1.62 4.95
CA ASN A 208 34.26 -2.48 5.18
C ASN A 208 33.91 -3.89 5.72
N ASN A 209 32.63 -4.14 6.04
CA ASN A 209 32.15 -5.38 6.68
C ASN A 209 31.20 -6.22 5.79
N GLY A 210 31.10 -5.91 4.49
CA GLY A 210 30.26 -6.63 3.51
C GLY A 210 31.11 -7.18 2.38
#